data_AF-A0A2V7WMU6-F1
#
_entry.id   AF-A0A2V7WMU6-F1
#
_cell.length_a   1.000
_cell.length_b   1.000
_cell.length_c   1.000
_cell.angle_alpha   90.00
_cell.angle_beta   90.00
_cell.angle_gamma   90.00
#
_symmetry.space_group_name_H-M   'P 1'
#
loop_
_entity.id
_entity.type
_entity.pdbx_description
1 polymer ?
#
loop_
_entity_poly.entity_id
_entity_poly.type
_entity_poly.pdbx_seq_one_letter_code
_entity_poly.pdbx_strand_id
1 'polypeptide(L)'
;MRYPVGLVGRLRGKVRTNDVAPYVGIGWGNAVAAGSRWRVAVDAGAFYQGKPKVSLTAEPLIPGLLPSRFSQDLEAERREIEDDLDSYRFYPVLSLGVSYRF
;
A
#
# COMPACT_ATOMS: atom_id res chain seq x y z
N MET A 1 -18.20 15.13 -6.83
CA MET A 1 -19.56 15.59 -6.45
C MET A 1 -19.79 15.30 -4.97
N ARG A 2 -20.66 16.03 -4.27
CA ARG A 2 -21.02 15.74 -2.87
C ARG A 2 -22.37 15.03 -2.82
N TYR A 3 -22.40 13.84 -2.24
CA TYR A 3 -23.63 13.09 -1.99
C TYR A 3 -23.98 13.18 -0.49
N PRO A 4 -25.24 13.44 -0.12
CA PRO A 4 -25.64 13.41 1.28
C PRO A 4 -25.50 12.00 1.84
N VAL A 5 -24.93 11.88 3.04
CA VAL A 5 -24.59 10.59 3.69
C VAL A 5 -25.82 9.70 3.86
N GLY A 6 -26.99 10.29 4.08
CA GLY A 6 -28.27 9.56 4.17
C GLY A 6 -28.73 8.92 2.85
N LEU A 7 -28.21 9.35 1.71
CA LEU A 7 -28.53 8.82 0.39
C LEU A 7 -27.61 7.64 0.02
N VAL A 8 -26.32 7.78 0.32
CA VAL A 8 -25.28 6.79 0.01
C VAL A 8 -25.24 5.66 1.03
N GLY A 9 -25.69 5.91 2.26
CA GLY A 9 -25.65 4.94 3.34
C GLY A 9 -24.22 4.58 3.71
N ARG A 10 -23.87 3.29 3.67
CA ARG A 10 -22.54 2.79 4.06
C ARG A 10 -21.65 2.64 2.83
N LEU A 11 -20.47 3.27 2.87
CA LEU A 11 -19.39 3.00 1.90
C LEU A 11 -18.38 2.04 2.52
N ARG A 12 -18.02 1.00 1.77
CA ARG A 12 -16.98 0.05 2.14
C ARG A 12 -15.90 0.04 1.06
N GLY A 13 -14.71 0.51 1.42
CA GLY A 13 -13.50 0.35 0.64
C GLY A 13 -12.70 -0.87 1.11
N LYS A 14 -12.23 -1.70 0.19
CA LYS A 14 -11.23 -2.74 0.45
C LYS A 14 -10.06 -2.54 -0.49
N VAL A 15 -8.85 -2.52 0.06
CA VAL A 15 -7.60 -2.50 -0.69
C VAL A 15 -6.93 -3.86 -0.53
N ARG A 16 -6.54 -4.49 -1.63
CA ARG A 16 -5.78 -5.75 -1.64
C ARG A 16 -4.49 -5.57 -2.44
N THR A 17 -3.37 -5.94 -1.85
CA THR A 17 -2.07 -6.03 -2.51
C THR A 17 -1.79 -7.49 -2.90
N ASN A 18 -0.71 -7.73 -3.65
CA ASN A 18 -0.29 -9.09 -3.96
C ASN A 18 0.22 -9.80 -2.68
N ASP A 19 -0.03 -11.11 -2.58
CA ASP A 19 0.45 -11.93 -1.44
C ASP A 19 1.97 -12.09 -1.41
N VAL A 20 2.63 -11.91 -2.56
CA VAL A 20 4.08 -11.98 -2.72
C VAL A 20 4.60 -10.61 -3.14
N ALA A 21 5.50 -10.06 -2.33
CA ALA A 21 6.17 -8.78 -2.59
C ALA A 21 7.70 -9.00 -2.72
N PRO A 22 8.25 -9.08 -3.95
CA PRO A 22 9.69 -9.19 -4.14
C PRO A 22 10.46 -8.01 -3.52
N TYR A 23 11.63 -8.29 -2.98
CA TYR A 23 12.53 -7.32 -2.35
C TYR A 23 13.79 -7.11 -3.18
N VAL A 24 14.24 -5.87 -3.31
CA VAL A 24 15.57 -5.54 -3.84
C VAL A 24 16.23 -4.54 -2.90
N GLY A 25 17.48 -4.82 -2.52
CA GLY A 25 18.24 -3.99 -1.60
C GLY A 25 19.73 -4.05 -1.85
N ILE A 26 20.43 -3.03 -1.38
CA ILE A 26 21.88 -2.92 -1.36
C ILE A 26 22.31 -2.81 0.10
N GLY A 27 23.11 -3.77 0.53
CA GLY A 27 23.66 -3.85 1.88
C GLY A 27 25.15 -3.57 1.90
N TRP A 28 25.60 -2.84 2.93
CA TRP A 28 27.01 -2.72 3.29
C TRP A 28 27.25 -3.32 4.68
N GLY A 29 28.21 -4.24 4.76
CA GLY A 29 28.59 -4.91 6.00
C GLY A 29 30.06 -4.69 6.35
N ASN A 30 30.42 -4.88 7.62
CA ASN A 30 31.76 -4.70 8.20
C ASN A 30 32.12 -3.24 8.59
N ALA A 31 31.19 -2.49 9.17
CA ALA A 31 31.53 -1.17 9.75
C ALA A 31 32.39 -1.24 11.04
N VAL A 32 32.87 -2.43 11.43
CA VAL A 32 33.66 -2.66 12.64
C VAL A 32 34.98 -3.31 12.27
N ALA A 33 36.04 -2.92 13.01
CA ALA A 33 37.43 -3.20 12.68
C ALA A 33 37.73 -4.67 12.33
N ALA A 34 38.69 -4.88 11.41
CA ALA A 34 39.18 -6.20 11.05
C ALA A 34 39.65 -6.95 12.32
N GLY A 35 39.01 -8.09 12.61
CA GLY A 35 39.28 -8.90 13.82
C GLY A 35 38.23 -8.78 14.93
N SER A 36 37.25 -7.88 14.81
CA SER A 36 36.14 -7.80 15.76
C SER A 36 35.21 -9.02 15.67
N ARG A 37 34.77 -9.51 16.84
CA ARG A 37 33.71 -10.54 16.95
C ARG A 37 32.32 -9.99 16.63
N TRP A 38 32.17 -8.67 16.63
CA TRP A 38 30.92 -7.99 16.28
C TRP A 38 30.98 -7.49 14.84
N ARG A 39 29.87 -7.59 14.12
CA ARG A 39 29.67 -7.01 12.79
C ARG A 39 28.39 -6.19 12.75
N VAL A 40 28.49 -4.97 12.22
CA VAL A 40 27.34 -4.11 11.91
C VAL A 40 27.14 -4.10 10.40
N ALA A 41 25.87 -4.14 9.99
CA ALA A 41 25.43 -4.03 8.61
C ALA A 41 24.32 -2.98 8.50
N VAL A 42 24.32 -2.27 7.37
CA VAL A 42 23.26 -1.35 6.97
C VAL A 42 22.76 -1.84 5.62
N ASP A 43 21.45 -1.92 5.45
CA ASP A 43 20.82 -2.35 4.22
C ASP A 43 19.70 -1.39 3.85
N ALA A 44 19.69 -0.96 2.60
CA ALA A 44 18.68 -0.08 2.04
C ALA A 44 18.06 -0.76 0.82
N GLY A 45 16.74 -0.85 0.80
CA GLY A 45 16.04 -1.49 -0.30
C GLY A 45 14.60 -1.06 -0.42
N ALA A 46 13.86 -1.75 -1.27
CA ALA A 46 12.45 -1.54 -1.46
C ALA A 46 11.74 -2.87 -1.74
N PHE A 47 10.55 -3.02 -1.19
CA PHE A 47 9.62 -4.07 -1.58
C PHE A 47 8.76 -3.59 -2.75
N TYR A 48 8.60 -4.43 -3.76
CA TYR A 48 7.62 -4.23 -4.83
C TYR A 48 6.38 -5.05 -4.50
N GLN A 49 5.32 -4.39 -4.02
CA GLN A 49 4.07 -5.04 -3.63
C GLN A 49 3.04 -5.14 -4.77
N GLY A 50 3.38 -4.61 -5.95
CA GLY A 50 2.50 -4.59 -7.12
C GLY A 50 1.35 -3.60 -7.01
N LYS A 51 0.55 -3.49 -8.08
CA LYS A 51 -0.61 -2.59 -8.15
C LYS A 51 -1.65 -2.97 -7.08
N PRO A 52 -1.96 -2.10 -6.12
CA PRO A 52 -3.03 -2.35 -5.17
C PRO A 52 -4.37 -2.34 -5.89
N LYS A 53 -5.20 -3.35 -5.66
CA LYS A 53 -6.56 -3.44 -6.20
C LYS A 53 -7.54 -2.83 -5.22
N VAL A 54 -8.31 -1.86 -5.68
CA VAL A 54 -9.33 -1.16 -4.89
C VAL A 54 -10.72 -1.67 -5.26
N SER A 55 -11.47 -2.13 -4.27
CA SER A 55 -12.89 -2.44 -4.39
C SER A 55 -13.69 -1.46 -3.54
N LEU A 56 -14.57 -0.71 -4.19
CA LEU A 56 -15.47 0.24 -3.53
C LEU A 56 -16.91 -0.26 -3.68
N THR A 57 -17.63 -0.35 -2.58
CA THR A 57 -19.03 -0.78 -2.56
C THR A 57 -19.86 0.23 -1.76
N ALA A 58 -20.96 0.68 -2.35
CA ALA A 58 -21.95 1.53 -1.70
C ALA A 58 -23.18 0.71 -1.33
N GLU A 59 -23.64 0.84 -0.08
CA GLU A 59 -24.86 0.25 0.46
C GLU A 59 -25.87 1.38 0.76
N PRO A 60 -26.58 1.89 -0.27
CA PRO A 60 -27.53 2.99 -0.11
C PRO A 60 -28.76 2.59 0.71
N LEU A 61 -29.23 3.49 1.57
CA LEU A 61 -30.45 3.28 2.35
C LEU A 61 -31.71 3.22 1.48
N ILE A 62 -31.74 4.02 0.41
CA ILE A 62 -32.86 4.09 -0.54
C ILE A 62 -32.29 4.11 -1.96
N PRO A 63 -32.11 2.94 -2.61
CA PRO A 63 -31.49 2.83 -3.94
C PRO A 63 -32.18 3.69 -5.01
N GLY A 64 -33.52 3.85 -4.92
CA GLY A 64 -34.32 4.59 -5.90
C GLY A 64 -34.16 6.12 -5.86
N LEU A 65 -33.48 6.67 -4.85
CA LEU A 65 -33.18 8.11 -4.77
C LEU A 65 -31.77 8.44 -5.26
N LEU A 66 -30.97 7.43 -5.61
CA LEU A 66 -29.64 7.67 -6.16
C LEU A 66 -29.76 8.23 -7.58
N PRO A 67 -28.99 9.28 -7.90
CA PRO A 67 -28.89 9.76 -9.27
C PRO A 67 -28.41 8.64 -10.19
N SER A 68 -28.89 8.62 -11.44
CA SER A 68 -28.47 7.64 -12.44
C SER A 68 -26.96 7.64 -12.72
N ARG A 69 -26.27 8.75 -12.43
CA ARG A 69 -24.82 8.90 -12.54
C ARG A 69 -24.03 8.35 -11.33
N PHE A 70 -24.69 8.02 -10.22
CA PHE A 70 -24.01 7.60 -8.99
C PHE A 70 -23.08 6.40 -9.20
N SER A 71 -23.48 5.43 -10.04
CA SER A 71 -22.64 4.27 -10.36
C SER A 71 -21.40 4.64 -11.18
N GLN A 72 -21.52 5.62 -12.08
CA GLN A 72 -20.39 6.13 -12.87
C GLN A 72 -19.42 6.92 -11.98
N ASP A 73 -19.95 7.75 -11.09
CA ASP A 73 -19.16 8.51 -10.13
C ASP A 73 -18.45 7.59 -9.14
N LEU A 74 -19.11 6.54 -8.66
CA LEU A 74 -18.49 5.54 -7.76
C LEU A 74 -17.35 4.78 -8.44
N GLU A 75 -17.50 4.46 -9.73
CA GLU A 75 -16.46 3.80 -10.51
C GLU A 75 -15.31 4.77 -10.86
N ALA A 76 -15.60 6.05 -11.13
CA ALA A 76 -14.59 7.07 -11.32
C ALA A 76 -13.76 7.28 -10.04
N GLU A 77 -14.42 7.39 -8.88
CA GLU A 77 -13.77 7.47 -7.57
C GLU A 77 -12.90 6.23 -7.30
N ARG A 78 -13.41 5.02 -7.60
CA ARG A 78 -12.64 3.78 -7.46
C ARG A 78 -11.35 3.81 -8.27
N ARG A 79 -11.40 4.35 -9.50
CA ARG A 79 -10.24 4.47 -10.39
C ARG A 79 -9.26 5.53 -9.91
N GLU A 80 -9.74 6.67 -9.46
CA GLU A 80 -8.90 7.74 -8.89
C GLU A 80 -8.10 7.21 -7.69
N ILE A 81 -8.77 6.50 -6.76
CA ILE A 81 -8.10 5.86 -5.62
C ILE A 81 -7.10 4.78 -6.08
N GLU A 82 -7.43 3.99 -7.11
CA GLU A 82 -6.52 2.98 -7.65
C GLU A 82 -5.26 3.61 -8.29
N ASP A 83 -5.44 4.70 -9.03
CA ASP A 83 -4.34 5.44 -9.66
C ASP A 83 -3.47 6.16 -8.62
N ASP A 84 -4.07 6.76 -7.59
CA ASP A 84 -3.33 7.36 -6.48
C ASP A 84 -2.49 6.32 -5.73
N LEU A 85 -3.07 5.13 -5.48
CA LEU A 85 -2.39 4.04 -4.81
C LEU A 85 -1.35 3.33 -5.70
N ASP A 86 -1.37 3.52 -7.02
CA ASP A 86 -0.36 3.01 -7.95
C ASP A 86 1.04 3.59 -7.65
N SER A 87 1.12 4.77 -7.03
CA SER A 87 2.38 5.35 -6.55
C SER A 87 3.00 4.56 -5.39
N TYR A 88 2.17 3.87 -4.59
CA TYR A 88 2.57 3.08 -3.41
C TYR A 88 2.96 1.64 -3.73
N ARG A 89 3.22 1.30 -5.01
CA ARG A 89 3.71 -0.03 -5.40
C ARG A 89 5.09 -0.37 -4.84
N PHE A 90 5.88 0.64 -4.52
CA PHE A 90 7.22 0.49 -3.96
C PHE A 90 7.20 0.95 -2.51
N TYR A 91 7.70 0.10 -1.62
CA TYR A 91 7.80 0.40 -0.20
C TYR A 91 9.28 0.43 0.21
N PRO A 92 9.89 1.61 0.37
CA PRO A 92 11.30 1.73 0.74
C PRO A 92 11.50 1.31 2.20
N VAL A 93 12.59 0.59 2.46
CA VAL A 93 12.96 0.09 3.79
C VAL A 93 14.44 0.34 4.04
N LEU A 94 14.75 0.76 5.27
CA LEU A 94 16.10 0.89 5.79
C LEU A 94 16.24 -0.05 6.99
N SER A 95 17.25 -0.90 6.95
CA SER A 95 17.52 -1.94 7.95
C SER A 95 18.91 -1.77 8.55
N LEU A 96 19.00 -1.99 9.87
CA LEU A 96 20.26 -2.00 10.62
C LEU A 96 20.41 -3.37 11.28
N GLY A 97 21.54 -4.04 11.05
CA GLY A 97 21.82 -5.38 11.55
C GLY A 97 23.07 -5.40 12.43
N VAL A 98 23.00 -6.13 13.54
CA VAL A 98 24.16 -6.44 14.40
C VAL A 98 24.29 -7.96 14.48
N SER A 99 25.49 -8.48 14.25
CA SER A 99 25.78 -9.92 14.31
C SER A 99 27.03 -10.19 15.12
N TYR A 100 27.08 -11.34 15.78
CA TYR A 100 28.19 -11.77 16.63
C TYR A 100 28.76 -13.09 16.11
N ARG A 101 30.09 -13.13 15.93
CA ARG A 101 30.84 -14.32 15.53
C ARG A 101 31.53 -14.92 16.75
N PHE A 102 31.06 -16.11 17.14
CA PHE A 102 31.65 -16.90 18.23
C PHE A 102 33.01 -17.46 17.81
#